data_AF-A0A2M9ITI6-F1
#
_entry.id   AF-A0A2M9ITI6-F1
#
_cell.length_a   1.000
_cell.length_b   1.000
_cell.length_c   1.000
_cell.angle_alpha   90.00
_cell.angle_beta   90.00
_cell.angle_gamma   90.00
#
_symmetry.space_group_name_H-M   'P 1'
#
loop_
_entity.id
_entity.type
_entity.pdbx_description
1 polymer ?
#
loop_
_entity_poly.entity_id
_entity_poly.type
_entity_poly.pdbx_seq_one_letter_code
_entity_poly.pdbx_strand_id
1 'polypeptide(L)'
;MLVGMHHALTHWDSPFINFKDFDFPGGRGHGYRWVQIKRFHLPPGSPTDQDLLTALIAHPEFRDTYDGAGLWLEPRHGQWWADRITPGTYEAVGEPSATGTIRAWATSGASLPPDLNARLQEAVYTPIRQATSRYALGALPEDAHHDYGPIHNEFHELVLIDHHLGTLALLVAADD
;
A
#
# COMPACT_ATOMS: atom_id res chain seq x y z
N MET A 1 15.31 30.27 -10.56
CA MET A 1 15.28 29.50 -9.29
C MET A 1 13.91 29.70 -8.68
N LEU A 2 13.00 28.74 -8.90
CA LEU A 2 11.73 28.68 -8.18
C LEU A 2 11.98 27.85 -6.92
N VAL A 3 11.78 28.46 -5.75
CA VAL A 3 11.73 27.77 -4.47
C VAL A 3 10.48 26.90 -4.53
N GLY A 4 10.66 25.62 -4.86
CA GLY A 4 9.56 24.66 -4.91
C GLY A 4 9.00 24.51 -3.50
N MET A 5 7.74 24.91 -3.30
CA MET A 5 7.03 24.63 -2.06
C MET A 5 7.06 23.11 -1.85
N HIS A 6 7.77 22.66 -0.82
CA HIS A 6 7.80 21.27 -0.43
C HIS A 6 6.42 20.91 0.12
N HIS A 7 5.54 20.37 -0.74
CA HIS A 7 4.35 19.63 -0.33
C HIS A 7 4.78 18.28 0.25
N ALA A 8 5.59 18.31 1.31
CA ALA A 8 6.15 17.12 1.91
C ALA A 8 5.08 16.45 2.78
N LEU A 9 4.78 15.19 2.46
CA LEU A 9 4.04 14.31 3.35
C LEU A 9 4.86 14.13 4.64
N THR A 10 4.17 14.11 5.78
CA THR A 10 4.81 13.77 7.06
C THR A 10 4.38 12.37 7.46
N HIS A 11 5.32 11.43 7.47
CA HIS A 11 5.08 10.07 7.96
C HIS A 11 4.68 10.08 9.44
N TRP A 12 3.66 9.30 9.79
CA TRP A 12 3.13 9.19 11.14
C TRP A 12 3.49 7.84 11.75
N ASP A 13 3.10 6.73 11.10
CA ASP A 13 3.44 5.38 11.54
C ASP A 13 3.26 4.35 10.42
N SER A 14 3.61 3.09 10.73
CA SER A 14 3.61 1.99 9.76
C SER A 14 3.03 0.68 10.31
N PRO A 15 1.71 0.57 10.57
CA PRO A 15 1.12 -0.67 11.08
C PRO A 15 1.36 -1.86 10.14
N PHE A 16 1.64 -3.01 10.73
CA PHE A 16 1.84 -4.27 10.02
C PHE A 16 0.86 -5.32 10.57
N ILE A 17 0.25 -6.09 9.67
CA ILE A 17 -0.63 -7.21 9.99
C ILE A 17 -0.01 -8.44 9.36
N ASN A 18 0.61 -9.30 10.16
CA ASN A 18 1.06 -10.59 9.69
C ASN A 18 -0.02 -11.64 9.97
N PHE A 19 -0.45 -12.37 8.95
CA PHE A 19 -1.50 -13.38 9.16
C PHE A 19 -1.01 -14.51 10.08
N LYS A 20 0.31 -14.72 10.19
CA LYS A 20 0.88 -15.72 11.12
C LYS A 20 0.59 -15.43 12.60
N ASP A 21 0.22 -14.20 12.93
CA ASP A 21 -0.06 -13.77 14.31
C ASP A 21 -1.49 -14.16 14.76
N PHE A 22 -2.24 -14.88 13.92
CA PHE A 22 -3.63 -15.27 14.16
C PHE A 22 -3.82 -16.78 14.05
N ASP A 23 -4.77 -17.31 14.82
CA ASP A 23 -5.08 -18.73 14.84
C ASP A 23 -5.99 -19.14 13.68
N PHE A 24 -5.44 -19.91 12.74
CA PHE A 24 -6.21 -20.48 11.63
C PHE A 24 -6.82 -21.83 12.01
N PRO A 25 -8.17 -21.97 12.02
CA PRO A 25 -8.81 -23.21 12.42
C PRO A 25 -8.66 -24.31 11.36
N GLY A 26 -8.55 -25.55 11.84
CA GLY A 26 -8.59 -26.75 10.99
C GLY A 26 -7.31 -27.03 10.21
N GLY A 27 -6.15 -26.60 10.71
CA GLY A 27 -4.85 -26.88 10.09
C GLY A 27 -4.58 -26.09 8.80
N ARG A 28 -5.42 -25.10 8.49
CA ARG A 28 -5.17 -24.15 7.41
C ARG A 28 -4.02 -23.23 7.80
N GLY A 29 -3.18 -22.89 6.83
CA GLY A 29 -2.09 -21.94 7.02
C GLY A 29 -2.53 -20.51 6.75
N HIS A 30 -1.79 -19.57 7.33
CA HIS A 30 -1.89 -18.14 7.06
C HIS A 30 -1.50 -17.76 5.61
N GLY A 31 -0.92 -18.70 4.86
CA GLY A 31 -0.52 -18.52 3.45
C GLY A 31 0.57 -17.46 3.26
N TYR A 32 1.40 -17.24 4.28
CA TYR A 32 2.44 -16.21 4.33
C TYR A 32 1.97 -14.79 3.99
N ARG A 33 0.65 -14.54 4.11
CA ARG A 33 0.05 -13.25 3.81
C ARG A 33 0.35 -12.20 4.88
N TRP A 34 0.50 -10.97 4.43
CA TRP A 34 0.66 -9.83 5.31
C TRP A 34 0.11 -8.55 4.66
N VAL A 35 -0.15 -7.54 5.49
CA VAL A 35 -0.49 -6.19 5.05
C VAL A 35 0.41 -5.19 5.77
N GLN A 36 1.13 -4.37 5.00
CA GLN A 36 1.90 -3.22 5.48
C GLN A 36 1.14 -1.95 5.13
N ILE A 37 0.96 -1.06 6.10
CA ILE A 37 0.29 0.23 5.91
C ILE A 37 1.28 1.30 6.35
N LYS A 38 1.54 2.31 5.53
CA LYS A 38 2.31 3.50 5.88
C LYS A 38 1.40 4.71 5.84
N ARG A 39 1.30 5.44 6.96
CA ARG A 39 0.35 6.57 7.10
C ARG A 39 1.09 7.89 7.15
N PHE A 40 0.48 8.90 6.52
CA PHE A 40 1.06 10.22 6.34
C PHE A 40 0.01 11.30 6.61
N HIS A 41 0.46 12.43 7.15
CA HIS A 41 -0.31 13.66 7.14
C HIS A 41 -0.08 14.41 5.82
N LEU A 42 -1.17 14.94 5.27
CA LEU A 42 -1.13 15.78 4.08
C LEU A 42 -0.52 17.15 4.41
N PRO A 43 0.24 17.75 3.46
CA PRO A 43 0.71 19.11 3.62
C PRO A 43 -0.47 20.11 3.57
N PRO A 44 -0.33 21.30 4.16
CA PRO A 44 -1.35 22.34 4.07
C PRO A 44 -1.53 22.82 2.62
N GLY A 45 -2.68 23.43 2.32
CA GLY A 45 -2.92 24.13 1.05
C GLY A 45 -3.71 23.35 0.00
N SER A 46 -4.51 22.36 0.40
CA SER A 46 -5.42 21.60 -0.48
C SER A 46 -4.72 21.07 -1.76
N PRO A 47 -3.64 20.28 -1.61
CA PRO A 47 -2.92 19.70 -2.75
C PRO A 47 -3.84 18.81 -3.58
N THR A 48 -3.56 18.68 -4.88
CA THR A 48 -4.28 17.72 -5.71
C THR A 48 -3.80 16.30 -5.44
N ASP A 49 -4.62 15.28 -5.76
CA ASP A 49 -4.21 13.88 -5.62
C ASP A 49 -2.94 13.55 -6.41
N GLN A 50 -2.76 14.21 -7.56
CA GLN A 50 -1.54 14.09 -8.36
C GLN A 50 -0.30 14.62 -7.63
N ASP A 51 -0.43 15.75 -6.94
CA ASP A 51 0.65 16.31 -6.12
C ASP A 51 0.97 15.36 -4.95
N LEU A 52 -0.05 14.76 -4.34
CA LEU A 52 0.10 13.82 -3.24
C LEU A 52 0.76 12.50 -3.67
N LEU A 53 0.39 11.94 -4.81
CA LEU A 53 1.07 10.77 -5.38
C LEU A 53 2.53 11.09 -5.72
N THR A 54 2.80 12.26 -6.29
CA THR A 54 4.17 12.72 -6.56
C THR A 54 4.98 12.83 -5.27
N ALA A 55 4.39 13.42 -4.23
CA ALA A 55 5.02 13.56 -2.92
C ALA A 55 5.27 12.21 -2.25
N LEU A 56 4.34 11.26 -2.38
CA LEU A 56 4.48 9.89 -1.87
C LEU A 56 5.67 9.18 -2.52
N ILE A 57 5.72 9.14 -3.86
CA ILE A 57 6.77 8.46 -4.61
C ILE A 57 8.16 9.04 -4.29
N ALA A 58 8.23 10.36 -4.07
CA ALA A 58 9.46 11.04 -3.68
C ALA A 58 9.87 10.81 -2.21
N HIS A 59 8.97 10.31 -1.36
CA HIS A 59 9.19 10.18 0.08
C HIS A 59 10.11 8.98 0.40
N PRO A 60 11.03 9.08 1.39
CA PRO A 60 11.92 7.98 1.75
C PRO A 60 11.21 6.66 2.10
N GLU A 61 10.08 6.75 2.83
CA GLU A 61 9.23 5.60 3.17
C GLU A 61 8.67 4.84 1.96
N PHE A 62 8.65 5.45 0.77
CA PHE A 62 8.28 4.77 -0.47
C PHE A 62 9.40 3.84 -0.97
N ARG A 63 10.59 3.83 -0.39
CA ARG A 63 11.70 2.98 -0.87
C ARG A 63 11.81 1.65 -0.14
N ASP A 64 10.71 1.20 0.45
CA ASP A 64 10.62 -0.09 1.12
C ASP A 64 10.57 -1.21 0.09
N THR A 65 11.45 -2.21 0.23
CA THR A 65 11.52 -3.38 -0.66
C THR A 65 10.62 -4.52 -0.22
N TYR A 66 10.04 -4.46 1.00
CA TYR A 66 9.14 -5.48 1.56
C TYR A 66 9.70 -6.91 1.64
N ASP A 67 11.01 -7.08 1.41
CA ASP A 67 11.77 -8.33 1.54
C ASP A 67 12.46 -8.47 2.91
N GLY A 68 12.17 -7.55 3.84
CA GLY A 68 12.79 -7.49 5.17
C GLY A 68 14.20 -6.90 5.21
N ALA A 69 14.77 -6.50 4.07
CA ALA A 69 16.09 -5.86 4.01
C ALA A 69 16.06 -4.36 4.38
N GLY A 70 14.87 -3.76 4.47
CA GLY A 70 14.67 -2.37 4.88
C GLY A 70 14.95 -1.38 3.74
N LEU A 71 15.27 -0.12 4.09
CA LEU A 71 15.51 0.94 3.12
C LEU A 71 16.86 0.75 2.42
N TRP A 72 16.83 0.50 1.11
CA TRP A 72 18.02 0.40 0.27
C TRP A 72 18.50 1.76 -0.25
N LEU A 73 19.80 1.85 -0.56
CA LEU A 73 20.40 3.02 -1.21
C LEU A 73 19.98 3.14 -2.69
N GLU A 74 19.65 2.01 -3.32
CA GLU A 74 19.17 1.97 -4.70
C GLU A 74 17.66 2.31 -4.75
N PRO A 75 17.20 2.98 -5.82
CA PRO A 75 15.81 3.41 -5.94
C PRO A 75 14.92 2.20 -6.27
N ARG A 76 14.54 1.43 -5.25
CA ARG A 76 13.64 0.26 -5.36
C ARG A 76 12.38 0.48 -4.52
N HIS A 77 11.27 -0.14 -4.93
CA HIS A 77 10.01 -0.20 -4.19
C HIS A 77 9.35 -1.55 -4.42
N GLY A 78 9.18 -2.34 -3.36
CA GLY A 78 8.74 -3.73 -3.46
C GLY A 78 9.54 -4.47 -4.53
N GLN A 79 8.83 -4.96 -5.55
CA GLN A 79 9.42 -5.69 -6.67
C GLN A 79 9.90 -4.82 -7.84
N TRP A 80 9.77 -3.50 -7.75
CA TRP A 80 9.93 -2.56 -8.85
C TRP A 80 11.17 -1.68 -8.71
N TRP A 81 11.76 -1.28 -9.84
CA TRP A 81 12.57 -0.08 -9.88
C TRP A 81 11.69 1.13 -9.62
N ALA A 82 12.00 1.92 -8.58
CA ALA A 82 11.16 3.02 -8.14
C ALA A 82 11.02 4.13 -9.19
N ASP A 83 11.99 4.26 -10.12
CA ASP A 83 11.93 5.23 -11.22
C ASP A 83 10.91 4.87 -12.31
N ARG A 84 10.37 3.63 -12.29
CA ARG A 84 9.29 3.17 -13.17
C ARG A 84 7.90 3.46 -12.61
N ILE A 85 7.82 3.79 -11.32
CA ILE A 85 6.57 4.18 -10.69
C ILE A 85 6.43 5.69 -10.79
N THR A 86 5.35 6.11 -11.45
CA THR A 86 4.98 7.52 -11.56
C THR A 86 3.54 7.69 -11.10
N PRO A 87 3.09 8.92 -10.79
CA PRO A 87 1.68 9.12 -10.48
C PRO A 87 0.73 8.58 -11.57
N GLY A 88 1.16 8.58 -12.84
CA GLY A 88 0.36 8.05 -13.95
C GLY A 88 0.29 6.52 -14.02
N THR A 89 1.09 5.80 -13.23
CA THR A 89 0.99 4.34 -13.08
C THR A 89 -0.06 3.91 -12.06
N TYR A 90 -0.62 4.87 -11.32
CA TYR A 90 -1.71 4.64 -10.39
C TYR A 90 -3.07 4.86 -11.06
N GLU A 91 -3.92 3.85 -11.02
CA GLU A 91 -5.26 3.88 -11.58
C GLU A 91 -6.28 4.23 -10.50
N ALA A 92 -7.17 5.18 -10.79
CA ALA A 92 -8.27 5.50 -9.89
C ALA A 92 -9.24 4.31 -9.79
N VAL A 93 -9.54 3.88 -8.57
CA VAL A 93 -10.41 2.72 -8.31
C VAL A 93 -11.58 3.09 -7.40
N GLY A 94 -12.73 2.46 -7.63
CA GLY A 94 -13.89 2.60 -6.74
C GLY A 94 -13.70 1.82 -5.43
N GLU A 95 -14.42 2.21 -4.38
CA GLU A 95 -14.44 1.50 -3.10
C GLU A 95 -14.76 0.01 -3.25
N PRO A 96 -15.79 -0.42 -4.00
CA PRO A 96 -16.12 -1.86 -4.11
C PRO A 96 -15.00 -2.66 -4.77
N SER A 97 -14.32 -2.09 -5.77
CA SER A 97 -13.20 -2.74 -6.45
C SER A 97 -11.99 -2.88 -5.53
N ALA A 98 -11.61 -1.80 -4.83
CA ALA A 98 -10.49 -1.83 -3.89
C ALA A 98 -10.74 -2.82 -2.73
N THR A 99 -11.92 -2.77 -2.11
CA THR A 99 -12.33 -3.72 -1.07
C THR A 99 -12.36 -5.15 -1.61
N GLY A 100 -12.90 -5.33 -2.82
CA GLY A 100 -13.03 -6.64 -3.48
C GLY A 100 -11.70 -7.31 -3.74
N THR A 101 -10.73 -6.58 -4.31
CA THR A 101 -9.37 -7.08 -4.58
C THR A 101 -8.71 -7.58 -3.30
N ILE A 102 -8.61 -6.73 -2.27
CA ILE A 102 -7.94 -7.09 -1.02
C ILE A 102 -8.68 -8.23 -0.29
N ARG A 103 -10.02 -8.24 -0.34
CA ARG A 103 -10.79 -9.32 0.29
C ARG A 103 -10.60 -10.65 -0.44
N ALA A 104 -10.60 -10.65 -1.77
CA ALA A 104 -10.40 -11.85 -2.56
C ALA A 104 -9.03 -12.48 -2.27
N TRP A 105 -7.97 -11.66 -2.28
CA TRP A 105 -6.62 -12.05 -1.88
C TRP A 105 -6.58 -12.57 -0.44
N ALA A 106 -7.07 -11.79 0.54
CA ALA A 106 -6.97 -12.13 1.95
C ALA A 106 -7.67 -13.46 2.27
N THR A 107 -8.86 -13.68 1.69
CA THR A 107 -9.65 -14.90 1.92
C THR A 107 -9.11 -16.10 1.14
N SER A 108 -8.57 -15.91 -0.06
CA SER A 108 -8.19 -16.98 -0.98
C SER A 108 -9.29 -18.05 -1.09
N GLY A 109 -10.56 -17.61 -1.14
CA GLY A 109 -11.73 -18.48 -1.20
C GLY A 109 -12.19 -19.10 0.12
N ALA A 110 -11.58 -18.77 1.26
CA ALA A 110 -11.94 -19.29 2.58
C ALA A 110 -12.24 -18.18 3.61
N SER A 111 -13.02 -18.51 4.64
CA SER A 111 -13.30 -17.57 5.75
C SER A 111 -12.04 -17.32 6.59
N LEU A 112 -11.82 -16.07 6.97
CA LEU A 112 -10.74 -15.67 7.87
C LEU A 112 -11.07 -15.95 9.33
N PRO A 113 -10.05 -16.16 10.20
CA PRO A 113 -10.22 -16.10 11.65
C PRO A 113 -10.96 -14.82 12.08
N PRO A 114 -11.86 -14.87 13.07
CA PRO A 114 -12.64 -13.70 13.50
C PRO A 114 -11.78 -12.50 13.86
N ASP A 115 -10.69 -12.71 14.60
CA ASP A 115 -9.80 -11.64 15.07
C ASP A 115 -9.03 -11.00 13.91
N LEU A 116 -8.54 -11.81 12.96
CA LEU A 116 -7.91 -11.31 11.74
C LEU A 116 -8.91 -10.51 10.89
N ASN A 117 -10.14 -11.02 10.74
CA ASN A 117 -11.18 -10.32 9.98
C ASN A 117 -11.56 -9.00 10.64
N ALA A 118 -11.65 -8.93 11.97
CA ALA A 118 -11.88 -7.70 12.71
C ALA A 118 -10.72 -6.71 12.51
N ARG A 119 -9.47 -7.20 12.58
CA ARG A 119 -8.28 -6.38 12.37
C ARG A 119 -8.22 -5.79 10.96
N LEU A 120 -8.53 -6.58 9.93
CA LEU A 120 -8.62 -6.10 8.55
C LEU A 120 -9.80 -5.14 8.35
N GLN A 121 -10.93 -5.33 9.03
CA GLN A 121 -12.03 -4.36 8.98
C GLN A 121 -11.64 -3.00 9.52
N GLU A 122 -10.93 -2.95 10.64
CA GLU A 122 -10.47 -1.71 11.24
C GLU A 122 -9.37 -1.06 10.38
N ALA A 123 -8.30 -1.79 10.09
CA ALA A 123 -7.07 -1.21 9.55
C ALA A 123 -7.07 -1.08 8.02
N VAL A 124 -7.90 -1.84 7.30
CA VAL A 124 -7.86 -1.90 5.83
C VAL A 124 -9.19 -1.46 5.24
N TYR A 125 -10.27 -2.19 5.52
CA TYR A 125 -11.54 -1.97 4.83
C TYR A 125 -12.24 -0.67 5.28
N THR A 126 -12.10 -0.24 6.53
CA THR A 126 -12.66 1.04 6.99
C THR A 126 -11.95 2.23 6.34
N PRO A 127 -10.61 2.32 6.33
CA PRO A 127 -9.89 3.36 5.56
C PRO A 127 -10.23 3.32 4.07
N ILE A 128 -10.32 2.14 3.46
CA ILE A 128 -10.77 2.03 2.07
C ILE A 128 -12.15 2.65 1.92
N ARG A 129 -13.12 2.45 2.82
CA ARG A 129 -14.44 3.08 2.70
C ARG A 129 -14.44 4.59 2.95
N GLN A 130 -13.59 5.08 3.84
CA GLN A 130 -13.57 6.48 4.25
C GLN A 130 -12.82 7.40 3.28
N ALA A 131 -11.83 6.87 2.57
CA ALA A 131 -11.00 7.66 1.66
C ALA A 131 -11.84 8.50 0.67
N THR A 132 -11.46 9.76 0.48
CA THR A 132 -12.05 10.63 -0.54
C THR A 132 -11.68 10.17 -1.94
N SER A 133 -10.48 9.61 -2.11
CA SER A 133 -10.00 9.03 -3.37
C SER A 133 -9.10 7.82 -3.11
N ARG A 134 -9.03 6.92 -4.09
CA ARG A 134 -8.33 5.64 -4.01
C ARG A 134 -7.65 5.36 -5.32
N TYR A 135 -6.44 4.85 -5.22
CA TYR A 135 -5.64 4.50 -6.37
C TYR A 135 -5.02 3.13 -6.17
N ALA A 136 -4.98 2.32 -7.22
CA ALA A 136 -4.24 1.07 -7.23
C ALA A 136 -3.03 1.21 -8.16
N LEU A 137 -1.88 0.63 -7.77
CA LEU A 137 -0.78 0.52 -8.73
C LEU A 137 -1.22 -0.41 -9.86
N GLY A 138 -1.23 0.11 -11.09
CA GLY A 138 -1.58 -0.65 -12.28
C GLY A 138 -0.50 -1.68 -12.65
N ALA A 139 -0.78 -2.46 -13.70
CA ALA A 139 0.23 -3.36 -14.24
C ALA A 139 1.40 -2.57 -14.83
N LEU A 140 2.61 -2.80 -14.32
CA LEU A 140 3.84 -2.26 -14.88
C LEU A 140 4.41 -3.22 -15.93
N PRO A 141 5.19 -2.73 -16.90
CA PRO A 141 5.85 -3.60 -17.88
C PRO A 141 6.87 -4.51 -17.19
N GLU A 142 7.17 -5.66 -17.80
CA GLU A 142 8.06 -6.68 -17.24
C GLU A 142 9.47 -6.13 -16.93
N ASP A 143 9.97 -5.19 -17.73
CA ASP A 143 11.27 -4.56 -17.51
C ASP A 143 11.29 -3.53 -16.36
N ALA A 144 10.16 -3.32 -15.69
CA ALA A 144 10.08 -2.53 -14.47
C ALA A 144 10.48 -3.32 -13.21
N HIS A 145 10.50 -4.66 -13.27
CA HIS A 145 11.01 -5.48 -12.18
C HIS A 145 12.52 -5.28 -12.01
N HIS A 146 12.98 -5.22 -10.77
CA HIS A 146 14.42 -5.35 -10.49
C HIS A 146 14.83 -6.82 -10.37
N ASP A 147 16.13 -7.08 -10.44
CA ASP A 147 16.71 -8.44 -10.50
C ASP A 147 16.39 -9.35 -9.31
N TYR A 148 15.86 -8.77 -8.23
CA TYR A 148 15.44 -9.45 -7.00
C TYR A 148 13.95 -9.27 -6.71
N GLY A 149 13.18 -8.72 -7.65
CA GLY A 149 11.84 -8.21 -7.42
C GLY A 149 10.75 -9.26 -7.23
N PRO A 150 10.63 -10.31 -8.07
CA PRO A 150 9.51 -11.24 -8.02
C PRO A 150 9.69 -12.26 -6.89
N ILE A 151 9.65 -11.80 -5.64
CA ILE A 151 9.70 -12.62 -4.42
C ILE A 151 8.28 -12.99 -3.96
N HIS A 152 7.31 -12.09 -4.15
CA HIS A 152 5.93 -12.30 -3.74
C HIS A 152 5.10 -12.97 -4.83
N ASN A 153 4.15 -13.86 -4.48
CA ASN A 153 3.28 -14.47 -5.48
C ASN A 153 2.19 -13.49 -5.93
N GLU A 154 1.55 -12.83 -4.96
CA GLU A 154 0.65 -11.70 -5.20
C GLU A 154 1.17 -10.43 -4.51
N PHE A 155 1.05 -9.29 -5.18
CA PHE A 155 1.45 -7.98 -4.67
C PHE A 155 0.39 -6.94 -5.05
N HIS A 156 -0.35 -6.44 -4.07
CA HIS A 156 -1.42 -5.46 -4.24
C HIS A 156 -1.07 -4.17 -3.52
N GLU A 157 -1.00 -3.07 -4.26
CA GLU A 157 -0.69 -1.76 -3.70
C GLU A 157 -1.85 -0.78 -3.91
N LEU A 158 -2.26 -0.12 -2.83
CA LEU A 158 -3.31 0.89 -2.81
C LEU A 158 -2.82 2.17 -2.13
N VAL A 159 -3.14 3.31 -2.73
CA VAL A 159 -3.02 4.63 -2.10
C VAL A 159 -4.42 5.13 -1.75
N LEU A 160 -4.63 5.44 -0.48
CA LEU A 160 -5.89 5.95 0.06
C LEU A 160 -5.66 7.39 0.50
N ILE A 161 -6.40 8.32 -0.07
CA ILE A 161 -6.32 9.74 0.28
C ILE A 161 -7.63 10.15 0.94
N ASP A 162 -7.54 10.77 2.10
CA ASP A 162 -8.65 11.38 2.81
C ASP A 162 -8.37 12.86 3.04
N HIS A 163 -8.94 13.71 2.17
CA HIS A 163 -8.83 15.16 2.27
C HIS A 163 -9.58 15.75 3.47
N HIS A 164 -10.58 15.05 4.01
CA HIS A 164 -11.35 15.53 5.16
C HIS A 164 -10.55 15.38 6.46
N LEU A 165 -9.84 14.25 6.61
CA LEU A 165 -8.97 13.98 7.75
C LEU A 165 -7.54 14.48 7.55
N GLY A 166 -7.19 14.90 6.32
CA GLY A 166 -5.84 15.36 6.01
C GLY A 166 -4.82 14.23 6.09
N THR A 167 -5.18 13.04 5.61
CA THR A 167 -4.31 11.85 5.66
C THR A 167 -4.15 11.16 4.31
N LEU A 168 -3.00 10.52 4.12
CA LEU A 168 -2.74 9.55 3.05
C LEU A 168 -2.26 8.23 3.68
N ALA A 169 -2.71 7.10 3.14
CA ALA A 169 -2.17 5.80 3.48
C ALA A 169 -1.70 5.06 2.22
N LEU A 170 -0.45 4.56 2.25
CA LEU A 170 0.06 3.56 1.31
C LEU A 170 -0.15 2.19 1.94
N LEU A 171 -0.92 1.34 1.28
CA LEU A 171 -1.21 -0.02 1.71
C LEU A 171 -0.60 -0.99 0.70
N VAL A 172 0.19 -1.94 1.21
CA VAL A 172 0.69 -3.08 0.45
C VAL A 172 0.17 -4.35 1.10
N ALA A 173 -0.45 -5.21 0.30
CA ALA A 173 -0.93 -6.53 0.70
C ALA A 173 -0.27 -7.57 -0.21
N ALA A 174 0.49 -8.49 0.38
CA ALA A 174 1.28 -9.46 -0.38
C ALA A 174 1.48 -10.77 0.39
N ASP A 175 1.95 -11.79 -0.31
CA ASP A 175 2.33 -13.09 0.24
C ASP A 175 3.71 -13.54 -0.23
N ASP A 176 4.33 -14.41 0.57
CA ASP A 176 5.66 -14.99 0.34
C ASP A 176 5.60 -16.50 0.06
#